data_AF-T1AWN9-F1
#
_entry.id   AF-T1AWN9-F1
#
_cell.length_a   1.000
_cell.length_b   1.000
_cell.length_c   1.000
_cell.angle_alpha   90.00
_cell.angle_beta   90.00
_cell.angle_gamma   90.00
#
_symmetry.space_group_name_H-M   'P 1'
#
loop_
_entity.id
_entity.type
_entity.pdbx_description
1 polymer ?
#
loop_
_entity_poly.entity_id
_entity_poly.type
_entity_poly.pdbx_seq_one_letter_code
_entity_poly.pdbx_strand_id
1 'polypeptide(L)'
;MKRLYKLVVLAVAALAPLSALAADGYVNGYVNLRAGPDVRYPRVVTLPPGTPIVVFGCTNGWSWCDVRGDGARGWISANYVSYPYNNRRVVLSTYGGRIGIPIVNFVLDAYWGNHYRNR
;
A
#
# COMPACT_ATOMS: atom_id res chain seq x y z
N MET A 1 61.36 -23.40 -14.26
CA MET A 1 60.28 -24.21 -14.85
C MET A 1 59.19 -24.46 -13.80
N LYS A 2 57.93 -24.15 -14.15
CA LYS A 2 56.65 -24.60 -13.54
C LYS A 2 56.27 -23.98 -12.17
N ARG A 3 55.09 -23.43 -11.92
CA ARG A 3 53.94 -22.90 -12.70
C ARG A 3 53.15 -22.08 -11.66
N LEU A 4 52.90 -20.79 -11.92
CA LEU A 4 52.03 -19.96 -11.08
C LEU A 4 50.58 -20.43 -11.26
N TYR A 5 49.91 -20.82 -10.18
CA TYR A 5 48.45 -20.96 -10.17
C TYR A 5 47.85 -19.75 -9.45
N LYS A 6 47.46 -18.74 -10.25
CA LYS A 6 46.59 -17.67 -9.76
C LYS A 6 45.19 -18.25 -9.59
N LEU A 7 44.79 -18.50 -8.34
CA LEU A 7 43.40 -18.76 -8.00
C LEU A 7 42.63 -17.45 -8.13
N VAL A 8 41.98 -17.26 -9.28
CA VAL A 8 40.93 -16.26 -9.45
C VAL A 8 39.64 -16.90 -8.93
N VAL A 9 39.28 -16.58 -7.69
CA VAL A 9 37.94 -16.90 -7.17
C VAL A 9 37.00 -15.82 -7.70
N LEU A 10 36.22 -16.13 -8.74
CA LEU A 10 35.11 -15.30 -9.18
C LEU A 10 34.03 -15.33 -8.10
N ALA A 11 33.91 -14.24 -7.34
CA ALA A 11 32.74 -14.00 -6.51
C ALA A 11 31.56 -13.65 -7.43
N VAL A 12 30.69 -14.62 -7.70
CA VAL A 12 29.39 -14.36 -8.32
C VAL A 12 28.50 -13.71 -7.27
N ALA A 13 28.47 -12.37 -7.25
CA ALA A 13 27.49 -11.63 -6.49
C ALA A 13 26.11 -11.89 -7.12
N ALA A 14 25.28 -12.70 -6.47
CA ALA A 14 23.90 -12.90 -6.89
C ALA A 14 23.14 -11.57 -6.79
N LEU A 15 22.91 -10.93 -7.93
CA LEU A 15 21.94 -9.83 -8.07
C LEU A 15 20.54 -10.44 -7.92
N ALA A 16 20.09 -10.67 -6.69
CA ALA A 16 18.69 -10.97 -6.46
C ALA A 16 17.86 -9.77 -6.93
N PRO A 17 16.83 -9.97 -7.77
CA PRO A 17 15.97 -8.88 -8.17
C PRO A 17 15.28 -8.32 -6.91
N LEU A 18 15.55 -7.05 -6.60
CA LEU A 18 14.73 -6.29 -5.67
C LEU A 18 13.34 -6.18 -6.29
N SER A 19 12.41 -7.02 -5.84
CA SER A 19 11.00 -6.84 -6.15
C SER A 19 10.55 -5.56 -5.48
N ALA A 20 10.54 -4.47 -6.25
CA ALA A 20 9.88 -3.25 -5.83
C ALA A 20 8.39 -3.58 -5.72
N LEU A 21 7.85 -3.59 -4.49
CA LEU A 21 6.40 -3.53 -4.32
C LEU A 21 5.97 -2.18 -4.91
N ALA A 22 5.31 -2.22 -6.06
CA ALA A 22 4.80 -1.02 -6.70
C ALA A 22 3.80 -0.38 -5.73
N ALA A 23 4.12 0.82 -5.26
CA ALA A 23 3.15 1.64 -4.54
C ALA A 23 2.09 2.06 -5.55
N ASP A 24 0.83 1.79 -5.19
CA ASP A 24 -0.34 2.15 -5.96
C ASP A 24 -0.55 3.67 -5.90
N GLY A 25 -0.42 4.23 -4.70
CA GLY A 25 -0.58 5.66 -4.48
C GLY A 25 0.21 6.13 -3.27
N TYR A 26 -0.05 7.39 -2.89
CA TYR A 26 0.51 7.97 -1.69
C TYR A 26 -0.51 8.77 -0.94
N VAL A 27 -0.30 8.85 0.37
CA VAL A 27 -1.04 9.72 1.27
C VAL A 27 -0.72 11.19 0.94
N ASN A 28 -1.73 12.06 0.87
CA ASN A 28 -1.56 13.48 0.53
C ASN A 28 -1.72 14.46 1.71
N GLY A 29 -1.98 13.93 2.92
CA GLY A 29 -2.18 14.69 4.17
C GLY A 29 -2.08 13.75 5.38
N TYR A 30 -1.90 14.28 6.60
CA TYR A 30 -1.95 13.43 7.78
C TYR A 30 -3.31 12.75 7.91
N VAL A 31 -3.33 11.41 7.94
CA VAL A 31 -4.57 10.63 7.94
C VAL A 31 -4.49 9.46 8.90
N ASN A 32 -5.61 9.16 9.56
CA ASN A 32 -5.74 7.97 10.39
C ASN A 32 -6.09 6.76 9.52
N LEU A 33 -5.24 5.74 9.54
CA LEU A 33 -5.60 4.39 9.11
C LEU A 33 -6.49 3.76 10.18
N ARG A 34 -7.68 3.30 9.81
CA ARG A 34 -8.72 2.83 10.73
C ARG A 34 -9.03 1.35 10.56
N ALA A 35 -9.58 0.73 11.60
CA ALA A 35 -9.96 -0.68 11.58
C ALA A 35 -11.24 -0.99 10.76
N GLY A 36 -11.83 0.02 10.11
CA GLY A 36 -13.02 -0.11 9.26
C GLY A 36 -13.31 1.20 8.51
N PRO A 37 -14.19 1.17 7.49
CA PRO A 37 -14.46 2.28 6.57
C PRO A 37 -15.40 3.34 7.15
N ASP A 38 -15.11 3.81 8.37
CA ASP A 38 -15.84 4.89 9.02
C ASP A 38 -14.96 5.55 10.10
N VAL A 39 -15.22 6.83 10.40
CA VAL A 39 -14.49 7.57 11.43
C VAL A 39 -14.69 7.05 12.85
N ARG A 40 -15.75 6.27 13.10
CA ARG A 40 -16.05 5.64 14.39
C ARG A 40 -15.18 4.42 14.66
N TYR A 41 -14.57 3.82 13.64
CA TYR A 41 -13.63 2.72 13.85
C TYR A 41 -12.34 3.22 14.48
N PRO A 42 -11.73 2.42 15.37
CA PRO A 42 -10.50 2.79 16.06
C PRO A 42 -9.37 3.04 15.07
N ARG A 43 -8.49 3.98 15.44
CA ARG A 43 -7.25 4.24 14.72
C ARG A 43 -6.28 3.09 14.93
N VAL A 44 -5.74 2.57 13.84
CA VAL A 44 -4.63 1.61 13.82
C VAL A 44 -3.30 2.35 13.87
N VAL A 45 -3.09 3.32 12.97
CA VAL A 45 -1.89 4.16 12.91
C VAL A 45 -2.23 5.49 12.22
N THR A 46 -1.39 6.52 12.40
CA THR A 46 -1.45 7.76 11.62
C THR A 46 -0.38 7.72 10.55
N LEU A 47 -0.76 7.93 9.28
CA LEU A 47 0.17 8.00 8.16
C LEU A 47 0.49 9.47 7.83
N PRO A 48 1.78 9.85 7.71
CA PRO A 48 2.15 11.17 7.23
C PRO A 48 1.91 11.35 5.71
N PRO A 49 1.88 12.60 5.21
CA PRO A 49 1.89 12.86 3.77
C PRO A 49 3.12 12.24 3.10
N GLY A 50 2.95 11.75 1.87
CA GLY A 50 4.00 11.11 1.10
C GLY A 50 4.20 9.62 1.42
N THR A 51 3.52 9.07 2.44
CA THR A 51 3.59 7.63 2.71
C THR A 51 3.11 6.84 1.50
N PRO A 52 3.95 5.95 0.93
CA PRO A 52 3.53 5.05 -0.13
C PRO A 52 2.54 4.02 0.42
N ILE A 53 1.51 3.73 -0.35
CA ILE A 53 0.47 2.77 0.02
C ILE A 53 0.12 1.85 -1.13
N VAL A 54 -0.31 0.65 -0.78
CA VAL A 54 -0.97 -0.31 -1.68
C VAL A 54 -2.47 -0.20 -1.44
N VAL A 55 -3.27 -0.13 -2.50
CA VAL A 55 -4.73 0.01 -2.45
C VAL A 55 -5.38 -1.27 -2.96
N PHE A 56 -6.18 -1.91 -2.11
CA PHE A 56 -6.77 -3.23 -2.42
C PHE A 56 -8.19 -3.14 -2.95
N GLY A 57 -8.81 -1.99 -2.78
CA GLY A 57 -10.17 -1.70 -3.18
C GLY A 57 -10.78 -0.64 -2.30
N CYS A 58 -11.92 -0.12 -2.72
CA CYS A 58 -12.65 0.88 -1.97
C CYS A 58 -14.11 0.50 -1.81
N THR A 59 -14.78 1.07 -0.82
CA THR A 59 -16.23 1.01 -0.70
C THR A 59 -16.90 1.73 -1.86
N ASN A 60 -18.21 1.50 -2.02
CA ASN A 60 -19.01 2.18 -3.05
C ASN A 60 -18.81 3.70 -3.04
N GLY A 61 -18.73 4.29 -4.25
CA GLY A 61 -18.42 5.70 -4.44
C GLY A 61 -16.97 6.10 -4.11
N TRP A 62 -16.06 5.13 -3.94
CA TRP A 62 -14.66 5.35 -3.53
C TRP A 62 -14.55 6.29 -2.33
N SER A 63 -15.37 6.08 -1.31
CA SER A 63 -15.39 6.93 -0.11
C SER A 63 -14.31 6.52 0.90
N TRP A 64 -14.10 5.21 1.05
CA TRP A 64 -13.10 4.60 1.93
C TRP A 64 -12.34 3.51 1.19
N CYS A 65 -11.04 3.43 1.40
CA CYS A 65 -10.19 2.46 0.73
C CYS A 65 -9.44 1.62 1.74
N ASP A 66 -9.44 0.32 1.47
CA ASP A 66 -8.63 -0.65 2.17
C ASP A 66 -7.20 -0.57 1.63
N VAL A 67 -6.26 -0.20 2.49
CA VAL A 67 -4.88 0.11 2.11
C VAL A 67 -3.88 -0.51 3.07
N ARG A 68 -2.67 -0.74 2.56
CA ARG A 68 -1.50 -1.05 3.38
C ARG A 68 -0.50 0.09 3.30
N GLY A 69 -0.11 0.61 4.45
CA GLY A 69 0.89 1.67 4.59
C GLY A 69 1.60 1.51 5.93
N ASP A 70 2.91 1.78 5.95
CA ASP A 70 3.73 1.70 7.16
C ASP A 70 3.59 0.37 7.92
N GLY A 71 3.57 -0.76 7.19
CA GLY A 71 3.41 -2.10 7.75
C GLY A 71 2.02 -2.42 8.33
N ALA A 72 1.09 -1.46 8.34
CA ALA A 72 -0.27 -1.63 8.84
C ALA A 72 -1.29 -1.75 7.70
N ARG A 73 -2.32 -2.57 7.92
CA ARG A 73 -3.46 -2.76 7.00
C ARG A 73 -4.71 -2.16 7.64
N GLY A 74 -5.51 -1.43 6.87
CA GLY A 74 -6.70 -0.74 7.38
C GLY A 74 -7.36 0.13 6.34
N TRP A 75 -8.29 0.97 6.78
CA TRP A 75 -9.11 1.81 5.93
C TRP A 75 -8.76 3.29 6.09
N ILE A 76 -8.64 4.01 4.98
CA ILE A 76 -8.53 5.48 4.95
C ILE A 76 -9.59 6.08 4.05
N SER A 77 -9.97 7.34 4.29
CA SER A 77 -10.80 8.07 3.33
C SER A 77 -10.00 8.28 2.04
N ALA A 78 -10.65 8.00 0.90
CA ALA A 78 -10.03 8.12 -0.43
C ALA A 78 -9.61 9.54 -0.79
N ASN A 79 -10.16 10.56 -0.13
CA ASN A 79 -9.74 11.95 -0.30
C ASN A 79 -8.26 12.16 0.10
N TYR A 80 -7.75 11.32 1.01
CA TYR A 80 -6.36 11.36 1.45
C TYR A 80 -5.41 10.56 0.55
N VAL A 81 -5.93 9.93 -0.50
CA VAL A 81 -5.15 9.10 -1.42
C VAL A 81 -4.97 9.82 -2.74
N SER A 82 -3.71 9.93 -3.15
CA SER A 82 -3.35 10.42 -4.47
C SER A 82 -2.66 9.34 -5.30
N TYR A 83 -3.09 9.23 -6.55
CA TYR A 83 -2.60 8.26 -7.52
C TYR A 83 -1.88 8.95 -8.68
N PRO A 84 -0.78 8.38 -9.20
CA PRO A 84 -0.20 8.83 -10.45
C PRO A 84 -1.10 8.44 -11.63
N TYR A 85 -1.51 9.42 -12.44
CA TYR A 85 -2.32 9.21 -13.64
C TYR A 85 -2.00 10.28 -14.69
N ASN A 86 -1.64 9.87 -15.91
CA ASN A 86 -1.29 10.75 -17.03
C ASN A 86 -0.34 11.91 -16.63
N ASN A 87 0.80 11.56 -16.04
CA ASN A 87 1.82 12.52 -15.59
C ASN A 87 1.36 13.53 -14.52
N ARG A 88 0.23 13.28 -13.85
CA ARG A 88 -0.33 14.12 -12.78
C ARG A 88 -0.69 13.27 -11.57
N ARG A 89 -0.85 13.91 -10.41
CA ARG A 89 -1.43 13.29 -9.21
C ARG A 89 -2.92 13.60 -9.19
N VAL A 90 -3.75 12.58 -9.07
CA VAL A 90 -5.21 12.69 -8.97
C VAL A 90 -5.70 12.16 -7.63
N VAL A 91 -6.80 12.69 -7.12
CA VAL A 91 -7.40 12.22 -5.87
C VAL A 91 -8.27 11.00 -6.15
N LEU A 92 -8.08 9.94 -5.35
CA LEU A 92 -8.70 8.64 -5.61
C LEU A 92 -10.23 8.69 -5.51
N SER A 93 -10.80 9.49 -4.61
CA SER A 93 -12.25 9.63 -4.46
C SER A 93 -12.96 10.03 -5.77
N THR A 94 -12.32 10.84 -6.61
CA THR A 94 -12.89 11.30 -7.89
C THR A 94 -12.49 10.42 -9.07
N TYR A 95 -11.32 9.77 -8.99
CA TYR A 95 -10.74 9.04 -10.12
C TYR A 95 -10.82 7.52 -10.01
N GLY A 96 -11.22 6.95 -8.87
CA GLY A 96 -11.14 5.52 -8.59
C GLY A 96 -11.72 4.63 -9.70
N GLY A 97 -12.89 4.99 -10.24
CA GLY A 97 -13.48 4.26 -11.36
C GLY A 97 -12.72 4.40 -12.69
N ARG A 98 -12.07 5.54 -12.92
CA ARG A 98 -11.26 5.80 -14.13
C ARG A 98 -9.93 5.06 -14.12
N ILE A 99 -9.36 4.83 -12.94
CA ILE A 99 -8.07 4.14 -12.76
C ILE A 99 -8.25 2.66 -12.37
N GLY A 100 -9.47 2.14 -12.37
CA GLY A 100 -9.76 0.71 -12.20
C GLY A 100 -9.67 0.19 -10.76
N ILE A 101 -9.81 1.05 -9.74
CA ILE A 101 -9.83 0.58 -8.35
C ILE A 101 -11.13 -0.20 -8.10
N PRO A 102 -11.06 -1.47 -7.69
CA PRO A 102 -12.25 -2.30 -7.50
C PRO A 102 -13.09 -1.83 -6.31
N ILE A 103 -14.40 -2.06 -6.41
CA ILE A 103 -15.31 -1.90 -5.28
C ILE A 103 -15.30 -3.17 -4.44
N VAL A 104 -15.15 -3.02 -3.13
CA VAL A 104 -15.11 -4.11 -2.15
C VAL A 104 -16.12 -3.89 -1.04
N ASN A 105 -16.58 -4.99 -0.45
CA ASN A 105 -17.48 -4.97 0.70
C ASN A 105 -16.69 -5.16 2.00
N PHE A 106 -16.98 -4.31 2.99
CA PHE A 106 -16.46 -4.49 4.33
C PHE A 106 -17.37 -5.41 5.13
N VAL A 107 -16.81 -6.52 5.63
CA VAL A 107 -17.48 -7.45 6.55
C VAL A 107 -16.66 -7.49 7.82
N LEU A 108 -17.23 -6.98 8.92
CA LEU A 108 -16.50 -6.73 10.17
C LEU A 108 -15.76 -7.97 10.68
N ASP A 109 -16.49 -9.06 10.92
CA ASP A 109 -15.94 -10.27 11.54
C ASP A 109 -14.84 -10.92 10.68
N ALA A 110 -15.05 -10.96 9.36
CA ALA A 110 -14.08 -11.51 8.42
C ALA A 110 -12.83 -10.63 8.34
N TYR A 111 -13.01 -9.31 8.22
CA TYR A 111 -11.91 -8.37 8.10
C TYR A 111 -11.04 -8.35 9.36
N TRP A 112 -11.67 -8.25 10.53
CA TRP A 112 -10.97 -8.30 11.82
C TRP A 112 -10.34 -9.66 12.06
N GLY A 113 -11.04 -10.73 11.66
CA GLY A 113 -10.54 -12.09 11.68
C GLY A 113 -9.23 -12.26 10.91
N ASN A 114 -9.13 -11.64 9.74
CA ASN A 114 -7.99 -11.79 8.84
C ASN A 114 -6.83 -10.84 9.15
N HIS A 115 -7.08 -9.70 9.80
CA HIS A 115 -6.09 -8.62 9.89
C HIS A 115 -5.72 -8.19 11.31
N TYR A 116 -6.53 -8.52 12.32
CA TYR A 116 -6.34 -8.01 13.68
C TYR A 116 -6.33 -9.06 14.79
N ARG A 117 -6.56 -10.35 14.49
CA ARG A 117 -6.58 -11.41 15.53
C ARG A 117 -5.31 -11.56 16.36
N ASN A 118 -4.16 -11.16 15.81
CA ASN A 118 -2.85 -11.33 16.44
C ASN A 118 -2.20 -9.97 16.78
N ARG A 119 -3.01 -8.94 17.01
CA ARG A 119 -2.53 -7.59 17.36
C ARG A 119 -2.98 -7.18 18.75
#